data_AF-A0A8D5FJH5-F1
#
_entry.id   AF-A0A8D5FJH5-F1
#
_cell.length_a   1.000
_cell.length_b   1.000
_cell.length_c   1.000
_cell.angle_alpha   90.00
_cell.angle_beta   90.00
_cell.angle_gamma   90.00
#
_symmetry.space_group_name_H-M   'P 1'
#
loop_
_entity.id
_entity.type
_entity.pdbx_description
1 polymer ?
#
loop_
_entity_poly.entity_id
_entity_poly.type
_entity_poly.pdbx_seq_one_letter_code
_entity_poly.pdbx_strand_id
1 'polypeptide(L)'
;MTFLETINEYDSFDFDGYFQSVTSKEIRKSLSKTNLSAEDLLNLLSGRATDFLEEMALKSQQLTRRFFGKTISLYAPSTSPTTAPITVLTVDSTAPDLFQEDNFLLRKSSGKLRSSLLPVSVIFLY
;
A
#
# COMPACT_ATOMS: atom_id res chain seq x y z
N MET A 1 -6.33 25.55 -8.14
CA MET A 1 -6.42 24.65 -9.29
C MET A 1 -7.62 23.76 -9.13
N THR A 2 -8.48 23.72 -10.13
CA THR A 2 -9.55 22.73 -10.22
C THR A 2 -9.00 21.43 -10.83
N PHE A 3 -9.67 20.31 -10.56
CA PHE A 3 -9.26 19.01 -11.11
C PHE A 3 -9.19 19.01 -12.65
N LEU A 4 -10.11 19.71 -13.31
CA LEU A 4 -10.13 19.85 -14.77
C LEU A 4 -8.93 20.63 -15.32
N GLU A 5 -8.48 21.68 -14.63
CA GLU A 5 -7.28 22.43 -15.01
C GLU A 5 -6.04 21.53 -15.01
N THR A 6 -5.89 20.69 -13.98
CA THR A 6 -4.78 19.74 -13.89
C THR A 6 -4.84 18.69 -15.01
N ILE A 7 -6.01 18.15 -15.33
CA ILE A 7 -6.12 17.19 -16.46
C ILE A 7 -5.65 17.84 -17.76
N ASN A 8 -6.11 19.06 -18.05
CA ASN A 8 -5.76 19.75 -19.30
C ASN A 8 -4.26 20.06 -19.39
N GLU A 9 -3.60 20.34 -18.25
CA GLU A 9 -2.15 20.55 -18.19
C GLU A 9 -1.37 19.29 -18.60
N TYR A 10 -1.82 18.11 -18.18
CA TYR A 10 -1.16 16.84 -18.49
C TYR A 10 -1.60 16.18 -19.81
N ASP A 11 -2.67 16.67 -20.44
CA ASP A 11 -3.21 16.11 -21.70
C ASP A 11 -2.20 16.15 -22.85
N SER A 12 -1.35 17.18 -22.88
CA SER A 12 -0.30 17.38 -23.90
C SER A 12 1.12 17.17 -23.35
N PHE A 13 1.26 16.63 -22.14
CA PHE A 13 2.55 16.48 -21.50
C PHE A 13 3.33 15.28 -22.05
N ASP A 14 4.59 15.51 -22.44
CA ASP A 14 5.50 14.46 -22.93
C ASP A 14 6.14 13.71 -21.76
N PHE A 15 5.48 12.63 -21.33
CA PHE A 15 5.97 11.76 -20.26
C PHE A 15 7.27 11.04 -20.65
N ASP A 16 7.41 10.59 -21.90
CA ASP A 16 8.57 9.82 -22.34
C ASP A 16 9.83 10.69 -22.35
N GLY A 17 9.73 11.90 -22.90
CA GLY A 17 10.82 12.89 -22.88
C GLY A 17 11.17 13.28 -21.45
N TYR A 18 10.17 13.49 -20.59
CA TYR A 18 10.39 13.79 -19.19
C TYR A 18 11.16 12.66 -18.48
N PHE A 19 10.68 11.42 -18.53
CA PHE A 19 11.31 10.29 -17.83
C PHE A 19 12.73 10.01 -18.30
N GLN A 20 13.06 10.29 -19.56
CA GLN A 20 14.44 10.17 -20.08
C GLN A 20 15.36 11.27 -19.52
N SER A 21 14.82 12.47 -19.28
CA SER A 21 15.56 13.62 -18.76
C SER A 21 15.83 13.54 -17.25
N VAL A 22 15.03 12.78 -16.50
CA VAL A 22 15.16 12.66 -15.03
C VAL A 22 16.55 12.14 -14.66
N THR A 23 17.16 12.80 -13.68
CA THR A 23 18.48 12.46 -13.15
C THR A 23 18.41 11.86 -11.75
N SER A 24 19.42 11.06 -11.38
CA SER A 24 19.55 10.51 -10.03
C SER A 24 19.61 11.60 -8.93
N LYS A 25 20.06 12.81 -9.28
CA LYS A 25 20.09 13.96 -8.36
C LYS A 25 18.68 14.46 -8.04
N GLU A 26 17.80 14.50 -9.05
CA GLU A 26 16.40 14.90 -8.87
C GLU A 26 15.64 13.87 -8.05
N ILE A 27 15.86 12.57 -8.31
CA ILE A 27 15.29 11.48 -7.52
C ILE A 27 15.69 11.61 -6.04
N ARG A 28 16.99 11.79 -5.74
CA ARG A 28 17.45 12.00 -4.35
C ARG A 28 16.84 13.25 -3.72
N LYS A 29 16.70 14.34 -4.49
CA LYS A 29 16.04 15.56 -4.03
C LYS A 29 14.58 15.28 -3.66
N SER A 30 13.84 14.56 -4.50
CA SER A 30 12.46 14.15 -4.24
C SER A 30 12.35 13.22 -3.03
N LEU A 31 13.28 12.27 -2.86
CA LEU A 31 13.35 11.40 -1.67
C LEU A 31 13.64 12.15 -0.37
N SER A 32 14.39 13.26 -0.42
CA SER A 32 14.67 14.06 0.77
C SER A 32 13.49 14.92 1.24
N LYS A 33 12.49 15.17 0.39
CA LYS A 33 11.36 16.05 0.71
C LYS A 33 10.36 15.38 1.66
N THR A 34 9.83 16.17 2.59
CA THR A 34 8.75 15.76 3.49
C THR A 34 7.39 15.71 2.79
N ASN A 35 7.12 16.69 1.91
CA ASN A 35 5.91 16.76 1.09
C ASN A 35 6.33 16.71 -0.39
N LEU A 36 5.78 15.75 -1.14
CA LEU A 36 6.09 15.53 -2.56
C LEU A 36 5.11 16.32 -3.43
N SER A 37 5.62 16.99 -4.47
CA SER A 37 4.80 17.55 -5.54
C SER A 37 4.49 16.51 -6.62
N ALA A 38 3.64 16.86 -7.60
CA ALA A 38 3.37 15.99 -8.76
C ALA A 38 4.65 15.67 -9.55
N GLU A 39 5.52 16.65 -9.76
CA GLU A 39 6.84 16.46 -10.40
C GLU A 39 7.73 15.50 -9.61
N ASP A 40 7.71 15.60 -8.27
CA ASP A 40 8.49 14.67 -7.44
C ASP A 40 7.98 13.23 -7.59
N LEU A 41 6.67 13.04 -7.74
CA LEU A 41 6.10 11.73 -8.03
C LEU A 41 6.53 11.23 -9.42
N LEU A 42 6.52 12.09 -10.44
CA LEU A 42 7.03 11.73 -11.78
C LEU A 42 8.51 11.31 -11.72
N ASN A 43 9.35 12.02 -10.97
CA ASN A 43 10.75 11.64 -10.78
C ASN A 43 10.88 10.24 -10.17
N LEU A 44 10.07 9.92 -9.16
CA LEU A 44 10.06 8.62 -8.47
C LEU A 44 9.44 7.48 -9.30
N LEU A 45 8.68 7.81 -10.34
CA LEU A 45 8.13 6.84 -11.30
C LEU A 45 9.02 6.63 -12.53
N SER A 46 10.04 7.48 -12.73
CA SER A 46 10.97 7.36 -13.84
C SER A 46 11.75 6.03 -13.79
N GLY A 47 12.19 5.52 -14.94
CA GLY A 47 12.96 4.28 -15.01
C GLY A 47 14.28 4.32 -14.22
N ARG A 48 14.86 5.50 -13.98
CA ARG A 48 16.05 5.66 -13.13
C ARG A 48 15.76 5.53 -11.63
N ALA A 49 14.50 5.63 -11.22
CA ALA A 49 14.12 5.45 -9.83
C ALA A 49 14.25 3.98 -9.36
N THR A 50 14.39 3.03 -10.27
CA THR A 50 14.61 1.61 -9.94
C THR A 50 15.83 1.39 -9.05
N ASP A 51 16.89 2.18 -9.23
CA ASP A 51 18.10 2.12 -8.39
C ASP A 51 17.86 2.58 -6.94
N PHE A 52 16.71 3.21 -6.67
CA PHE A 52 16.34 3.80 -5.38
C PHE A 52 15.15 3.09 -4.72
N LEU A 53 14.75 1.90 -5.21
CA LEU A 53 13.61 1.14 -4.68
C LEU A 53 13.74 0.82 -3.19
N GLU A 54 14.94 0.49 -2.72
CA GLU A 54 15.17 0.22 -1.30
C GLU A 54 14.99 1.48 -0.44
N GLU A 55 15.55 2.62 -0.87
CA GLU A 55 15.36 3.91 -0.19
C GLU A 55 13.87 4.31 -0.15
N MET A 56 13.14 4.08 -1.25
CA MET A 56 11.69 4.29 -1.33
C MET A 56 10.91 3.38 -0.38
N ALA A 57 11.26 2.09 -0.33
CA ALA A 57 10.61 1.12 0.55
C ALA A 57 10.80 1.48 2.03
N LEU A 58 12.01 1.85 2.43
CA LEU A 58 12.31 2.30 3.79
C LEU A 58 11.52 3.56 4.14
N LYS A 59 11.50 4.57 3.26
CA LYS A 59 10.74 5.81 3.48
C LYS A 59 9.24 5.53 3.55
N SER A 60 8.69 4.72 2.66
CA SER A 60 7.28 4.33 2.65
C SER A 60 6.88 3.58 3.92
N GLN A 61 7.74 2.67 4.40
CA GLN A 61 7.52 1.97 5.65
C GLN A 61 7.49 2.93 6.85
N GLN A 62 8.44 3.87 6.91
CA GLN A 62 8.48 4.88 7.96
C GLN A 62 7.22 5.76 7.96
N LEU A 63 6.78 6.22 6.78
CA LEU A 63 5.56 7.02 6.63
C LEU A 63 4.31 6.22 7.02
N THR A 64 4.20 4.98 6.54
CA THR A 64 3.10 4.07 6.91
C THR A 64 3.04 3.89 8.43
N ARG A 65 4.18 3.64 9.08
CA ARG A 65 4.26 3.51 10.54
C ARG A 65 3.90 4.80 11.27
N ARG A 66 4.28 5.96 10.72
CA ARG A 66 3.97 7.26 11.31
C ARG A 66 2.47 7.55 11.31
N PHE A 67 1.77 7.20 10.23
CA PHE A 67 0.35 7.53 10.06
C PHE A 67 -0.60 6.42 10.53
N PHE A 68 -0.25 5.15 10.34
CA PHE A 68 -1.11 4.00 10.61
C PHE A 68 -0.60 3.12 11.76
N GLY A 69 0.59 3.41 12.30
CA GLY A 69 1.19 2.61 13.36
C GLY A 69 1.62 1.22 12.85
N LYS A 70 1.42 0.22 13.70
CA LYS A 70 1.78 -1.18 13.47
C LYS A 70 0.55 -2.05 13.17
N THR A 71 -0.62 -1.46 12.92
CA THR A 71 -1.85 -2.22 12.73
C THR A 71 -1.98 -2.64 11.28
N ILE A 72 -2.21 -3.93 11.04
CA ILE A 72 -2.56 -4.45 9.72
C ILE A 72 -4.05 -4.75 9.73
N SER A 73 -4.80 -4.04 8.89
CA SER A 73 -6.24 -4.28 8.69
C SER A 73 -6.43 -5.17 7.48
N LEU A 74 -6.89 -6.40 7.70
CA LEU A 74 -7.26 -7.33 6.65
C LEU A 74 -8.73 -7.14 6.29
N TYR A 75 -8.98 -6.90 5.00
CA TYR A 75 -10.30 -6.85 4.41
C TYR A 75 -10.48 -8.06 3.49
N ALA A 76 -11.46 -8.90 3.80
CA ALA A 76 -11.84 -10.02 2.94
C ALA A 76 -13.12 -9.65 2.17
N PRO A 77 -13.01 -9.24 0.89
CA PRO A 77 -14.21 -9.01 0.08
C PRO A 77 -14.91 -10.34 -0.15
N SER A 78 -16.11 -10.51 0.42
CA SER A 78 -16.98 -11.63 0.04
C SER A 78 -17.73 -11.27 -1.23
N THR A 79 -17.52 -12.02 -2.31
CA THR A 79 -18.27 -11.90 -3.56
C THR A 79 -19.68 -12.50 -3.49
N SER A 80 -20.10 -13.01 -2.32
CA SER A 80 -21.44 -13.56 -2.12
C SER A 80 -22.51 -12.46 -2.24
N PRO A 81 -23.57 -12.66 -3.06
CA PRO A 81 -24.66 -11.69 -3.23
C PRO A 81 -25.59 -11.61 -2.01
N THR A 82 -25.36 -12.41 -0.98
CA THR A 82 -26.15 -12.35 0.26
C THR A 82 -25.38 -11.51 1.27
N THR A 83 -25.99 -10.41 1.72
CA THR A 83 -25.52 -9.46 2.75
C THR A 83 -24.71 -10.12 3.86
N ALA A 84 -23.41 -10.29 3.62
CA ALA A 84 -22.45 -10.69 4.64
C ALA A 84 -21.79 -9.43 5.17
N PRO A 85 -21.74 -9.21 6.50
CA PRO A 85 -21.07 -8.05 7.05
C PRO A 85 -19.59 -8.09 6.66
N ILE A 86 -19.10 -6.97 6.14
CA ILE A 86 -17.67 -6.71 5.95
C ILE A 86 -16.97 -6.98 7.29
N THR A 87 -16.16 -8.04 7.34
CA THR A 87 -15.37 -8.36 8.52
C THR A 87 -13.99 -7.75 8.33
N VAL A 88 -13.71 -6.68 9.09
CA VAL A 88 -12.36 -6.11 9.19
C VAL A 88 -11.64 -6.83 10.32
N LEU A 89 -10.57 -7.56 9.99
CA LEU A 89 -9.71 -8.20 10.98
C LEU A 89 -8.49 -7.32 11.21
N THR A 90 -8.33 -6.77 12.40
CA THR A 90 -7.13 -6.02 12.78
C THR A 90 -6.14 -6.93 13.49
N VAL A 91 -4.91 -6.95 12.99
CA VAL A 91 -3.78 -7.68 13.59
C VAL A 91 -2.81 -6.66 14.17
N ASP A 92 -2.43 -6.83 15.43
CA ASP A 92 -1.38 -6.05 16.08
C ASP A 92 -0.01 -6.64 15.68
N SER A 93 0.80 -5.88 14.93
CA SER A 93 2.10 -6.33 14.39
C SER A 93 3.22 -6.43 15.44
N THR A 94 2.89 -6.58 16.73
CA THR A 94 3.90 -6.93 17.76
C THR A 94 4.43 -8.35 17.63
N ALA A 95 3.84 -9.20 16.80
CA ALA A 95 4.37 -10.51 16.46
C ALA A 95 5.08 -10.47 15.09
N PRO A 96 6.42 -10.46 15.04
CA PRO A 96 7.18 -10.45 13.78
C PRO A 96 7.06 -11.75 12.96
N ASP A 97 6.44 -12.79 13.50
CA ASP A 97 6.41 -14.15 12.91
C ASP A 97 5.10 -14.51 12.17
N LEU A 98 4.15 -13.58 12.03
CA LEU A 98 2.82 -13.88 11.45
C LEU A 98 2.78 -13.99 9.91
N PHE A 99 3.90 -13.72 9.23
CA PHE A 99 4.05 -13.84 7.78
C PHE A 99 5.08 -14.90 7.37
N GLN A 100 5.36 -15.87 8.24
CA GLN A 100 5.93 -17.13 7.78
C GLN A 100 4.80 -17.94 7.13
N GLU A 101 5.06 -18.31 5.87
CA GLU A 101 4.20 -18.87 4.82
C GLU A 101 3.12 -19.90 5.21
N ASP A 102 3.12 -20.43 6.44
CA ASP A 102 2.33 -21.60 6.80
C ASP A 102 1.23 -21.41 7.84
N ASN A 103 1.13 -20.30 8.59
CA ASN A 103 0.07 -20.16 9.61
C ASN A 103 -0.33 -18.71 9.91
N PHE A 104 -1.33 -18.20 9.18
CA PHE A 104 -2.09 -17.04 9.61
C PHE A 104 -2.90 -17.39 10.88
N LEU A 105 -2.33 -17.12 12.06
CA LEU A 105 -3.08 -17.18 13.32
C LEU A 105 -4.05 -16.00 13.40
N LEU A 106 -5.22 -16.17 12.78
CA LEU A 106 -6.33 -15.22 12.85
C LEU A 106 -6.87 -15.14 14.29
N ARG A 107 -6.39 -14.17 15.07
CA ARG A 107 -6.98 -13.86 16.38
C ARG A 107 -8.25 -13.02 16.18
N LYS A 108 -9.41 -13.67 16.24
CA LYS A 108 -10.73 -13.01 16.21
C LYS A 108 -10.91 -12.15 17.47
N SER A 109 -10.73 -10.83 17.34
CA SER A 109 -11.17 -9.88 18.37
C SER A 109 -12.68 -9.68 18.27
N SER A 110 -13.45 -10.66 18.76
CA SER A 110 -14.92 -10.58 18.80
C SER A 110 -15.39 -9.87 20.07
N GLY A 111 -15.80 -8.61 19.91
CA GLY A 111 -16.85 -8.03 20.76
C GLY A 111 -18.14 -8.81 20.55
N LYS A 112 -18.47 -9.64 21.54
CA LYS A 112 -19.75 -10.36 21.76
C LYS A 112 -20.12 -11.48 20.77
N LEU A 113 -19.97 -12.70 21.28
CA LEU A 113 -20.25 -14.02 20.71
C LEU A 113 -21.63 -14.18 20.05
N ARG A 114 -21.65 -14.92 18.93
CA ARG A 114 -22.37 -16.20 18.86
C ARG A 114 -21.48 -17.25 18.18
N SER A 115 -21.33 -18.37 18.87
CA SER A 115 -20.61 -19.56 18.46
C SER A 115 -21.37 -20.28 17.35
N SER A 116 -20.80 -20.30 16.15
CA SER A 116 -21.01 -21.40 15.22
C SER A 116 -19.65 -21.75 14.63
N LEU A 117 -19.17 -22.94 14.97
CA LEU A 117 -18.03 -23.56 14.32
C LEU A 117 -18.40 -23.74 12.84
N LEU A 118 -17.66 -23.11 11.94
CA LEU A 118 -17.50 -23.62 10.58
C LEU A 118 -16.00 -23.80 10.35
N PRO A 119 -15.54 -25.03 10.04
CA PRO A 119 -14.16 -25.27 9.69
C PRO A 119 -13.94 -24.68 8.30
N VAL A 120 -13.32 -23.51 8.20
CA VAL A 120 -12.83 -23.02 6.91
C VAL A 120 -11.50 -23.70 6.67
N SER A 121 -11.57 -24.92 6.13
CA SER A 121 -10.43 -25.59 5.51
C SER A 121 -10.07 -24.79 4.26
N VAL A 122 -9.00 -24.01 4.35
CA VAL A 122 -8.42 -23.30 3.19
C VAL A 122 -7.71 -24.34 2.34
N ILE A 123 -8.38 -24.77 1.26
CA ILE A 123 -7.80 -25.59 0.21
C ILE A 123 -6.89 -24.68 -0.62
N PHE A 124 -5.58 -24.86 -0.50
CA PHE A 124 -4.62 -24.32 -1.45
C PHE A 124 -4.64 -25.22 -2.70
N LEU A 125 -5.08 -24.68 -3.84
CA LEU A 125 -4.71 -25.22 -5.14
C LEU A 125 -3.50 -24.42 -5.64
N TYR A 126 -2.41 -25.17 -5.87
CA TYR A 126 -1.14 -24.74 -6.44
C TYR A 126 -1.30 -24.02 -7.78
#